data_AF-A0A840ARX5-F1
#
_entry.id   AF-A0A840ARX5-F1
#
_cell.length_a   1.000
_cell.length_b   1.000
_cell.length_c   1.000
_cell.angle_alpha   90.00
_cell.angle_beta   90.00
_cell.angle_gamma   90.00
#
_symmetry.space_group_name_H-M   'P 1'
#
loop_
_entity.id
_entity.type
_entity.pdbx_description
1 polymer ?
#
loop_
_entity_poly.entity_id
_entity_poly.type
_entity_poly.pdbx_seq_one_letter_code
_entity_poly.pdbx_strand_id
1 'polypeptide(L)'
;MKNVTITLDEKVAQWARVEAAKAGKSLSRWLGERLENDMRHAAYSLTDLESFLSGPGYPGIAANMPRRDDLYDDRDLRRQQHSDLQPRSQRTDEKDQGG
;
A
#
# COMPACT_ATOMS: atom_id res chain seq x y z
N MET A 1 32.85 -6.22 5.55
CA MET A 1 32.65 -5.60 4.23
C MET A 1 33.37 -6.45 3.19
N LYS A 2 32.75 -6.70 2.03
CA LYS A 2 33.42 -7.31 0.87
C LYS A 2 33.54 -6.24 -0.21
N ASN A 3 34.67 -6.18 -0.91
CA ASN A 3 34.86 -5.24 -2.01
C ASN A 3 34.30 -5.84 -3.30
N VAL A 4 33.40 -5.13 -3.96
CA VAL A 4 32.75 -5.56 -5.20
C VAL A 4 32.85 -4.43 -6.21
N THR A 5 33.27 -4.76 -7.43
CA THR A 5 33.25 -3.83 -8.56
C THR A 5 31.94 -4.01 -9.31
N ILE A 6 31.24 -2.91 -9.56
CA ILE A 6 29.97 -2.89 -10.30
C ILE A 6 30.10 -1.99 -11.51
N THR A 7 29.44 -2.34 -12.60
CA THR A 7 29.29 -1.48 -13.77
C THR A 7 27.94 -0.77 -13.66
N LEU A 8 27.94 0.55 -13.86
CA LEU A 8 26.75 1.40 -13.84
C LEU A 8 26.66 2.15 -15.16
N ASP A 9 25.45 2.41 -15.61
CA ASP A 9 25.23 3.42 -16.64
C ASP A 9 25.72 4.79 -16.13
N GLU A 10 26.30 5.61 -17.03
CA GLU A 10 26.90 6.89 -16.65
C GLU A 10 25.89 7.82 -15.97
N LYS A 11 24.65 7.87 -16.46
CA LYS A 11 23.61 8.72 -15.87
C LYS A 11 23.24 8.26 -14.47
N VAL A 12 23.19 6.94 -14.26
CA VAL A 12 22.93 6.35 -12.94
C VAL A 12 24.09 6.63 -11.98
N ALA A 13 25.34 6.52 -12.44
CA ALA A 13 26.51 6.83 -11.64
C ALA A 13 26.53 8.31 -11.21
N GLN A 14 26.21 9.23 -12.12
CA GLN A 14 26.14 10.66 -11.80
C GLN A 14 25.03 10.96 -10.80
N TRP A 15 23.83 10.44 -11.02
CA TRP A 15 22.71 10.59 -10.10
C TRP A 15 23.06 10.05 -8.70
N ALA A 16 23.61 8.85 -8.62
CA ALA A 16 23.95 8.23 -7.34
C ALA A 16 24.99 9.03 -6.55
N ARG A 17 25.97 9.66 -7.23
CA ARG A 17 26.93 10.57 -6.57
C ARG A 17 26.24 11.79 -5.97
N VAL A 18 25.32 12.41 -6.71
CA VAL A 18 24.57 13.58 -6.24
C VAL A 18 23.70 13.22 -5.03
N GLU A 19 22.99 12.10 -5.08
CA GLU A 19 22.15 11.66 -3.95
C GLU A 19 22.98 11.28 -2.71
N ALA A 20 24.12 10.61 -2.90
CA ALA A 20 25.04 10.33 -1.81
C ALA A 20 25.55 11.62 -1.15
N ALA A 21 25.91 12.63 -1.96
CA ALA A 21 26.35 13.93 -1.46
C ALA A 21 25.24 14.67 -0.72
N LYS A 22 24.01 14.69 -1.24
CA LYS A 22 22.83 15.25 -0.55
C LYS A 22 22.60 14.60 0.81
N ALA A 23 22.85 13.30 0.92
CA ALA A 23 22.74 12.55 2.17
C ALA A 23 23.97 12.66 3.08
N GLY A 24 25.02 13.39 2.68
CA GLY A 24 26.27 13.52 3.44
C GLY A 24 27.07 12.22 3.56
N LYS A 25 26.92 11.29 2.61
CA LYS A 25 27.51 9.95 2.64
C LYS A 25 28.44 9.72 1.45
N SER A 26 29.39 8.79 1.61
CA SER A 26 30.14 8.28 0.46
C SER A 26 29.23 7.45 -0.45
N LEU A 27 29.57 7.39 -1.74
CA LEU A 27 28.80 6.62 -2.73
C LEU A 27 28.67 5.15 -2.34
N SER A 28 29.76 4.52 -1.89
CA SER A 28 29.76 3.11 -1.48
C SER A 28 28.86 2.86 -0.27
N ARG A 29 28.87 3.77 0.70
CA ARG A 29 28.01 3.67 1.88
C ARG A 29 26.54 3.86 1.51
N TRP A 30 26.24 4.91 0.74
CA TRP A 30 24.89 5.20 0.29
C TRP A 30 24.30 4.05 -0.52
N LEU A 31 25.08 3.50 -1.46
CA LEU A 31 24.65 2.38 -2.28
C LEU A 31 24.46 1.10 -1.45
N GLY A 32 25.35 0.82 -0.50
CA GLY A 32 25.22 -0.32 0.41
C GLY A 32 23.93 -0.26 1.25
N GLU A 33 23.63 0.90 1.84
CA GLU A 33 22.40 1.09 2.62
C GLU A 33 21.14 0.97 1.74
N ARG A 34 21.20 1.44 0.49
CA ARG A 34 20.10 1.28 -0.48
C ARG A 34 19.85 -0.19 -0.82
N LEU A 35 20.91 -0.95 -1.14
CA LEU A 35 20.79 -2.39 -1.42
C LEU A 35 20.26 -3.16 -0.21
N GLU A 36 20.73 -2.83 1.00
CA GLU A 36 20.23 -3.46 2.23
C GLU A 36 18.74 -3.18 2.46
N ASN A 37 18.31 -1.95 2.16
CA ASN A 37 16.91 -1.58 2.21
C ASN A 37 16.08 -2.37 1.18
N ASP A 38 16.56 -2.46 -0.06
CA ASP A 38 15.87 -3.18 -1.13
C ASP A 38 15.81 -4.70 -0.82
N MET A 39 16.86 -5.28 -0.22
CA MET A 39 16.84 -6.67 0.26
C MET A 39 15.80 -6.90 1.36
N ARG A 40 15.68 -5.97 2.32
CA ARG A 40 14.64 -6.04 3.37
C ARG A 40 13.23 -5.96 2.76
N HIS A 41 13.02 -5.06 1.80
CA HIS A 41 11.71 -4.86 1.19
C HIS A 41 11.34 -5.98 0.22
N ALA A 42 12.31 -6.57 -0.47
CA ALA A 42 12.08 -7.76 -1.28
C ALA A 42 11.70 -8.99 -0.44
N ALA A 43 12.12 -9.04 0.82
CA ALA A 43 11.68 -10.08 1.75
C ALA A 43 10.20 -9.93 2.11
N TYR A 44 9.70 -8.70 2.23
CA TYR A 44 8.26 -8.40 2.34
C TYR A 44 7.57 -8.55 0.98
N SER A 45 7.55 -9.77 0.46
CA SER A 45 6.79 -10.13 -0.73
C SER A 45 5.30 -10.12 -0.42
N LEU A 46 4.45 -10.04 -1.46
CA LEU A 46 2.99 -10.21 -1.33
C LEU A 46 2.60 -11.44 -0.51
N THR A 47 3.46 -12.46 -0.46
CA THR A 47 3.33 -13.65 0.38
C THR A 47 3.30 -13.35 1.89
N ASP A 48 4.07 -12.38 2.37
CA ASP A 48 4.04 -11.95 3.79
C ASP A 48 2.74 -11.21 4.10
N LEU A 49 2.27 -10.39 3.15
CA LEU A 49 0.97 -9.73 3.24
C LEU A 49 -0.18 -10.76 3.19
N GLU A 50 -0.11 -11.75 2.31
CA GLU A 50 -1.08 -12.85 2.23
C GLU A 50 -1.07 -13.69 3.51
N SER A 51 0.09 -13.98 4.08
CA SER A 51 0.21 -14.68 5.35
C SER A 51 -0.44 -13.86 6.48
N PHE A 52 -0.16 -12.56 6.55
CA PHE A 52 -0.78 -11.64 7.50
C PHE A 52 -2.31 -11.60 7.35
N LEU A 53 -2.82 -11.53 6.12
CA LEU A 53 -4.25 -11.50 5.82
C LEU A 53 -4.96 -12.86 6.00
N SER A 54 -4.23 -13.97 5.91
CA SER A 54 -4.76 -15.33 6.09
C SER A 54 -4.87 -15.77 7.55
N GLY A 55 -4.20 -15.05 8.47
CA GLY A 55 -4.26 -15.34 9.90
C GLY A 55 -5.63 -14.97 10.50
N PRO A 56 -5.99 -15.50 11.69
CA PRO A 56 -7.26 -15.23 12.38
C PRO A 56 -7.41 -13.79 12.91
N GLY A 57 -6.76 -12.80 12.29
CA GLY A 57 -6.57 -11.45 12.82
C GLY A 57 -5.67 -11.44 14.07
N TYR A 58 -5.35 -10.26 14.60
CA TYR A 58 -4.56 -10.16 15.82
C TYR A 58 -5.31 -10.73 17.04
N PRO A 59 -4.70 -11.65 17.82
CA PRO A 59 -5.31 -12.16 19.04
C PRO A 59 -5.69 -11.02 19.99
N GLY A 60 -6.93 -11.03 20.47
CA GLY A 60 -7.48 -9.97 21.33
C GLY A 60 -8.22 -8.85 20.58
N ILE A 61 -7.83 -8.50 19.35
CA ILE A 61 -8.60 -7.58 18.49
C ILE A 61 -9.67 -8.36 17.74
N ALA A 62 -9.28 -9.46 17.07
CA ALA A 62 -10.19 -10.28 16.28
C ALA A 62 -11.27 -10.97 17.12
N ALA A 63 -10.94 -11.32 18.37
CA ALA A 63 -11.87 -11.97 19.30
C ALA A 63 -13.03 -11.06 19.75
N ASN A 64 -12.84 -9.73 19.67
CA ASN A 64 -13.84 -8.74 20.09
C ASN A 64 -14.24 -7.80 18.93
N MET A 65 -13.96 -8.20 17.69
CA MET A 65 -14.33 -7.42 16.52
C MET A 65 -15.81 -7.66 16.23
N PRO A 66 -16.66 -6.60 16.18
CA PRO A 66 -18.06 -6.75 15.84
C PRO A 66 -18.20 -7.47 14.49
N ARG A 67 -19.18 -8.37 14.37
CA ARG A 67 -19.47 -8.94 13.06
C ARG A 67 -19.98 -7.84 12.14
N ARG A 68 -19.87 -8.08 10.84
CA ARG A 68 -20.33 -7.15 9.82
C ARG A 68 -21.80 -6.77 10.04
N ASP A 69 -22.65 -7.72 10.44
CA ASP A 69 -24.06 -7.48 10.70
C ASP A 69 -24.27 -6.64 11.98
N ASP A 70 -23.49 -6.90 13.03
CA ASP A 70 -23.52 -6.14 14.29
C ASP A 70 -23.21 -4.64 14.07
N LEU A 71 -22.34 -4.31 13.10
CA LEU A 71 -22.00 -2.93 12.75
C LEU A 71 -23.16 -2.16 12.10
N TYR A 72 -24.08 -2.86 11.41
CA TYR A 72 -25.25 -2.24 10.77
C TYR A 72 -26.47 -2.16 11.71
N ASP A 73 -26.50 -3.03 12.71
CA ASP A 73 -27.54 -3.05 13.75
C ASP A 73 -27.26 -2.06 14.89
N ASP A 74 -26.00 -1.63 15.08
CA ASP A 74 -25.65 -0.61 16.05
C ASP A 74 -26.29 0.75 15.71
N ARG A 75 -27.12 1.25 16.62
CA ARG A 75 -27.81 2.54 16.50
C ARG A 75 -26.84 3.71 16.45
N ASP A 76 -25.63 3.58 17.00
CA ASP A 76 -24.65 4.67 17.02
C ASP A 76 -23.95 4.86 15.67
N LEU A 77 -23.81 3.79 14.87
CA LEU A 77 -23.27 3.87 13.50
C LEU A 77 -24.31 4.33 12.48
N ARG A 78 -25.61 4.20 12.79
CA ARG A 78 -26.69 4.78 11.94
C ARG A 78 -26.64 6.31 11.88
N ARG A 79 -26.03 6.98 12.86
CA ARG A 79 -25.86 8.44 12.84
C ARG A 79 -24.93 8.91 11.72
N GLN A 80 -24.00 8.05 11.29
CA GLN A 80 -23.06 8.34 10.21
C GLN A 80 -23.52 7.84 8.84
N GLN A 81 -24.75 7.32 8.73
CA GLN A 81 -25.37 7.19 7.41
C GLN A 81 -25.63 8.61 6.90
N HIS A 82 -24.65 9.13 6.16
CA HIS A 82 -24.81 10.35 5.39
C HIS A 82 -26.11 10.24 4.59
N SER A 83 -27.09 11.05 4.97
CA SER A 83 -28.35 11.23 4.26
C SER A 83 -28.15 11.97 2.92
N ASP A 84 -26.90 12.23 2.55
CA ASP A 84 -26.49 13.05 1.41
C ASP A 84 -26.09 12.21 0.18
N LEU A 85 -26.25 10.87 0.23
CA LEU A 85 -26.11 10.06 -0.98
C LEU A 85 -27.26 10.41 -1.92
N GLN A 86 -26.97 11.30 -2.87
CA GLN A 86 -27.87 11.63 -3.97
C GLN A 86 -28.39 10.32 -4.58
N PRO A 87 -29.71 10.16 -4.75
CA PRO A 87 -30.25 8.98 -5.39
C PRO A 87 -29.57 8.87 -6.76
N ARG A 88 -28.96 7.72 -7.01
CA ARG A 88 -28.40 7.36 -8.31
C ARG A 88 -29.47 7.66 -9.35
N SER A 89 -29.23 8.71 -10.14
CA SER A 89 -30.10 9.13 -11.23
C SER A 89 -30.49 7.90 -12.03
N GLN A 90 -31.78 7.53 -11.97
CA GLN A 90 -32.32 6.54 -12.87
C GLN A 90 -32.15 7.15 -14.26
N ARG A 91 -31.17 6.65 -15.02
CA ARG A 91 -31.14 6.88 -16.45
C ARG A 91 -32.48 6.35 -16.96
N THR A 92 -33.34 7.29 -17.35
CA THR A 92 -34.49 7.03 -18.19
C THR A 92 -33.94 6.43 -19.48
N ASP A 93 -34.05 5.11 -19.62
CA ASP A 93 -33.97 4.46 -20.93
C ASP A 93 -35.24 4.85 -21.70
N GLU A 94 -35.24 6.07 -22.22
CA GLU A 94 -36.16 6.52 -23.27
C GLU A 94 -35.38 6.53 -24.57
N LYS A 95 -35.53 5.44 -25.33
CA LYS A 95 -35.66 5.41 -26.80
C LYS A 95 -35.66 3.95 -27.27
N ASP A 96 -36.84 3.43 -27.57
CA ASP A 96 -37.08 3.01 -28.95
C ASP A 96 -38.59 3.04 -29.25
N GLN A 97 -39.01 4.06 -29.99
CA GLN A 97 -40.30 4.07 -30.68
C GLN A 97 -40.12 3.27 -31.98
N GLY A 98 -40.79 2.13 -32.09
CA GLY A 98 -40.92 1.36 -33.33
C GLY A 98 -42.34 0.84 -33.45
N GLY A 99 -43.09 1.36 -34.44
CA GLY A 99 -44.45 0.97 -34.79
C GLY A 99 -45.17 2.02 -35.61
#